data_AF-A0A7S2GJS3-F1
#
_entry.id   AF-A0A7S2GJS3-F1
#
_cell.length_a   1.000
_cell.length_b   1.000
_cell.length_c   1.000
_cell.angle_alpha   90.00
_cell.angle_beta   90.00
_cell.angle_gamma   90.00
#
_symmetry.space_group_name_H-M   'P 1'
#
loop_
_entity.id
_entity.type
_entity.pdbx_description
1 polymer ?
#
loop_
_entity_poly.entity_id
_entity_poly.type
_entity_poly.pdbx_seq_one_letter_code
_entity_poly.pdbx_strand_id
1 'polypeptide(L)'
;MVPGRRAAIAALLLLSVAGQAGAACPTTEWVDPDTPDAACAAKTDHTGAPLELVFSDEFEVAGRSFQDGEDPKWTALTGFPSTNLQVNAYDDSPDHASTANGKLRMRTTADYSRLNYFENEWQSVERSYGTPMLQTWNKFCFTEGVIEMSAQLPGRATQPGLWPAFWLVGNLGRATAAQSTDGLWPWSYNHCPNEQDQAANQFPHQQQKINACLGANFTAQYGLNPHQGRGATEIDIIEAMPGGTHRLQQPNLNLEWCPVPDSEVDKLRMSLPMVATALQAAPGIPKDSDQRPEQMCLPNWEKQWYKELKQGTAPTYGTAYNSAPNMNFWGHHFPFHDGHPGMQTDAVASVNALPQEAFTGQHVYRLEWKAGPDGYLLFSLDGKKQFYVNASVITQSRQITDNGDPIGTMLGRQIPEEPMYIILNVDMSMNWGWQDCEHGRCGCCSDCNRKECTDCEGVPWLKGLCEQFPSDYNIEYVRVYQRKGAKRTECNPKDYPTEGWIESHKKKYQLPTQAEPLRPVFAGGLHCTSDSQCGGASRGSCTRGICQCKDSWTGPACLTPKVGNSLKCKPLEDSLVGGGNCVAESSTDCGKAHGYGWCVGLRTPWWMPSQERKVGEDTWVKAGGGAP
;
A
#
# COMPACT_ATOMS: atom_id res chain seq x y z
N MET A 1 74.89 -16.97 -17.64
CA MET A 1 73.74 -16.69 -18.53
C MET A 1 72.72 -17.80 -18.37
N VAL A 2 71.49 -17.40 -17.99
CA VAL A 2 70.18 -18.07 -18.17
C VAL A 2 69.91 -19.40 -17.40
N PRO A 3 68.70 -19.60 -16.83
CA PRO A 3 68.49 -20.31 -15.56
C PRO A 3 67.62 -21.59 -15.65
N GLY A 4 67.56 -22.37 -14.57
CA GLY A 4 66.73 -23.57 -14.45
C GLY A 4 66.11 -23.75 -13.05
N ARG A 5 64.92 -23.14 -12.86
CA ARG A 5 63.77 -23.50 -11.99
C ARG A 5 64.04 -24.16 -10.63
N ARG A 6 63.85 -23.39 -9.54
CA ARG A 6 63.45 -23.90 -8.22
C ARG A 6 61.94 -23.70 -8.06
N ALA A 7 61.22 -24.80 -7.82
CA ALA A 7 59.82 -24.78 -7.43
C ALA A 7 59.70 -24.29 -5.98
N ALA A 8 58.93 -23.23 -5.76
CA ALA A 8 58.52 -22.80 -4.42
C ALA A 8 57.22 -23.53 -4.05
N ILE A 9 57.26 -24.32 -2.99
CA ILE A 9 56.08 -24.90 -2.36
C ILE A 9 55.44 -23.77 -1.53
N ALA A 10 54.34 -23.21 -2.02
CA ALA A 10 53.48 -22.32 -1.24
C ALA A 10 52.54 -23.20 -0.40
N ALA A 11 52.72 -23.20 0.93
CA ALA A 11 51.75 -23.75 1.84
C ALA A 11 50.52 -22.82 1.85
N LEU A 12 49.42 -23.26 1.23
CA LEU A 12 48.11 -22.65 1.46
C LEU A 12 47.70 -22.94 2.91
N LEU A 13 47.76 -21.93 3.77
CA LEU A 13 46.92 -21.88 4.96
C LEU A 13 45.47 -21.71 4.48
N LEU A 14 44.74 -22.82 4.42
CA LEU A 14 43.29 -22.81 4.41
C LEU A 14 42.84 -22.29 5.78
N LEU A 15 42.64 -20.96 5.88
CA LEU A 15 41.76 -20.39 6.89
C LEU A 15 40.35 -20.90 6.57
N SER A 16 39.95 -21.98 7.23
CA SER A 16 38.56 -22.36 7.35
C SER A 16 37.86 -21.22 8.07
N VAL A 17 37.20 -20.34 7.31
CA VAL A 17 36.14 -19.50 7.86
C VAL A 17 35.03 -20.47 8.22
N ALA A 18 35.04 -20.95 9.46
CA ALA A 18 33.85 -21.54 10.05
C ALA A 18 32.80 -20.44 10.04
N GLY A 19 31.90 -20.47 9.05
CA GLY A 19 30.72 -19.64 9.04
C GLY A 19 30.02 -19.88 10.38
N GLN A 20 29.85 -18.82 11.16
CA GLN A 20 28.91 -18.86 12.27
C GLN A 20 27.59 -19.30 11.67
N ALA A 21 27.12 -20.48 12.04
CA ALA A 21 25.74 -20.87 11.80
C ALA A 21 24.89 -19.72 12.36
N GLY A 22 24.23 -18.98 11.47
CA GLY A 22 23.32 -17.92 11.86
C GLY A 22 22.30 -18.49 12.84
N ALA A 23 21.93 -17.72 13.86
CA ALA A 23 20.83 -18.14 14.73
C ALA A 23 19.60 -18.37 13.85
N ALA A 24 18.96 -19.53 14.00
CA ALA A 24 17.73 -19.84 13.29
C ALA A 24 16.70 -18.73 13.52
N CYS A 25 15.92 -18.42 12.49
CA CYS A 25 14.84 -17.45 12.62
C CYS A 25 13.93 -17.79 13.82
N PRO A 26 13.47 -16.79 14.58
CA PRO A 26 12.58 -17.06 15.71
C PRO A 26 11.26 -17.63 15.17
N THR A 27 10.80 -18.74 15.75
CA THR A 27 9.47 -19.32 15.46
C THR A 27 8.40 -18.42 16.07
N THR A 28 8.17 -17.27 15.47
CA THR A 28 7.10 -16.35 15.85
C THR A 28 5.93 -16.53 14.88
N GLU A 29 4.74 -16.20 15.37
CA GLU A 29 3.48 -16.31 14.61
C GLU A 29 3.52 -15.65 13.23
N TRP A 30 4.22 -14.53 13.06
CA TRP A 30 4.15 -13.72 11.84
C TRP A 30 5.34 -13.92 10.89
N VAL A 31 6.32 -14.74 11.28
CA VAL A 31 7.51 -15.04 10.46
C VAL A 31 7.22 -16.28 9.61
N ASP A 32 7.42 -16.13 8.31
CA ASP A 32 7.26 -17.22 7.35
C ASP A 32 8.19 -18.40 7.68
N PRO A 33 7.69 -19.66 7.69
CA PRO A 33 8.54 -20.84 7.85
C PRO A 33 9.65 -20.95 6.81
N ASP A 34 9.48 -20.36 5.63
CA ASP A 34 10.47 -20.38 4.55
C ASP A 34 11.48 -19.21 4.64
N THR A 35 11.38 -18.34 5.66
CA THR A 35 12.32 -17.23 5.84
C THR A 35 13.76 -17.71 6.06
N PRO A 36 14.73 -17.23 5.27
CA PRO A 36 16.12 -17.65 5.41
C PRO A 36 16.74 -17.09 6.70
N ASP A 37 17.58 -17.88 7.36
CA ASP A 37 18.27 -17.48 8.61
C ASP A 37 19.05 -16.16 8.49
N ALA A 38 19.56 -15.85 7.30
CA ALA A 38 20.24 -14.58 7.02
C ALA A 38 19.34 -13.35 7.20
N ALA A 39 18.02 -13.49 7.00
CA ALA A 39 17.06 -12.42 7.28
C ALA A 39 16.99 -12.13 8.79
N CYS A 40 17.19 -13.14 9.63
CA CYS A 40 17.14 -13.05 11.10
C CYS A 40 18.50 -12.81 11.75
N ALA A 41 19.57 -12.71 10.96
CA ALA A 41 20.88 -12.31 11.44
C ALA A 41 20.82 -10.92 12.11
N ALA A 42 21.81 -10.62 12.95
CA ALA A 42 21.88 -9.33 13.64
C ALA A 42 21.87 -8.17 12.64
N LYS A 43 20.77 -7.40 12.65
CA LYS A 43 20.59 -6.18 11.87
C LYS A 43 20.50 -4.98 12.82
N THR A 44 20.81 -3.80 12.31
CA THR A 44 20.60 -2.54 13.03
C THR A 44 19.82 -1.56 12.19
N ASP A 45 19.11 -0.66 12.85
CA ASP A 45 18.54 0.52 12.22
C ASP A 45 19.66 1.53 11.88
N HIS A 46 19.32 2.66 11.25
CA HIS A 46 20.32 3.64 10.83
C HIS A 46 21.04 4.34 12.00
N THR A 47 20.51 4.21 13.22
CA THR A 47 21.11 4.72 14.46
C THR A 47 22.02 3.70 15.15
N GLY A 48 22.08 2.47 14.65
CA GLY A 48 22.81 1.36 15.25
C GLY A 48 22.00 0.56 16.28
N ALA A 49 20.70 0.84 16.44
CA ALA A 49 19.86 0.09 17.37
C ALA A 49 19.57 -1.32 16.81
N PRO A 50 19.69 -2.39 17.62
CA PRO A 50 19.47 -3.75 17.15
C PRO A 50 18.01 -3.98 16.74
N LEU A 51 17.83 -4.67 15.61
CA LEU A 51 16.54 -5.04 15.06
C LEU A 51 16.27 -6.53 15.22
N GLU A 52 15.00 -6.90 15.34
CA GLU A 52 14.50 -8.27 15.28
C GLU A 52 13.41 -8.39 14.21
N LEU A 53 13.40 -9.51 13.48
CA LEU A 53 12.36 -9.80 12.48
C LEU A 53 11.04 -10.12 13.20
N VAL A 54 9.97 -9.42 12.84
CA VAL A 54 8.65 -9.56 13.47
C VAL A 54 7.55 -9.97 12.51
N PHE A 55 7.77 -9.87 11.20
CA PHE A 55 6.89 -10.39 10.16
C PHE A 55 7.70 -10.69 8.90
N SER A 56 7.33 -11.75 8.20
CA SER A 56 7.82 -12.02 6.85
C SER A 56 6.80 -12.82 6.04
N ASP A 57 6.85 -12.65 4.72
CA ASP A 57 6.26 -13.56 3.74
C ASP A 57 7.26 -13.69 2.59
N GLU A 58 7.67 -14.93 2.31
CA GLU A 58 8.67 -15.26 1.27
C GLU A 58 8.00 -15.86 0.03
N PHE A 59 6.68 -16.09 0.07
CA PHE A 59 5.89 -16.53 -1.09
C PHE A 59 6.35 -17.85 -1.76
N GLU A 60 7.11 -18.68 -1.05
CA GLU A 60 7.70 -19.93 -1.56
C GLU A 60 6.66 -21.03 -1.85
N VAL A 61 5.53 -21.01 -1.14
CA VAL A 61 4.45 -21.96 -1.40
C VAL A 61 3.67 -21.57 -2.65
N ALA A 62 3.94 -22.25 -3.78
CA ALA A 62 3.24 -22.02 -5.05
C ALA A 62 1.74 -22.32 -4.99
N GLY A 63 0.96 -21.57 -5.78
CA GLY A 63 -0.48 -21.75 -5.94
C GLY A 63 -1.33 -21.11 -4.83
N ARG A 64 -0.74 -20.32 -3.93
CA ARG A 64 -1.54 -19.52 -2.98
C ARG A 64 -2.43 -18.56 -3.75
N SER A 65 -3.67 -18.47 -3.30
CA SER A 65 -4.64 -17.45 -3.68
C SER A 65 -4.79 -16.47 -2.52
N PHE A 66 -5.10 -15.23 -2.84
CA PHE A 66 -5.23 -14.15 -1.88
C PHE A 66 -6.65 -13.61 -1.80
N GLN A 67 -7.62 -14.29 -2.41
CA GLN A 67 -9.02 -13.93 -2.30
C GLN A 67 -9.45 -13.78 -0.84
N ASP A 68 -10.43 -12.91 -0.59
CA ASP A 68 -10.93 -12.67 0.76
C ASP A 68 -11.46 -13.95 1.40
N GLY A 69 -10.88 -14.32 2.55
CA GLY A 69 -11.12 -15.58 3.25
C GLY A 69 -10.12 -16.71 2.95
N GLU A 70 -9.11 -16.50 2.10
CA GLU A 70 -8.18 -17.57 1.70
C GLU A 70 -6.77 -17.47 2.29
N ASP A 71 -6.29 -16.26 2.59
CA ASP A 71 -4.97 -16.04 3.18
C ASP A 71 -5.03 -15.23 4.49
N PRO A 72 -4.37 -15.65 5.58
CA PRO A 72 -4.45 -14.97 6.88
C PRO A 72 -3.55 -13.73 6.99
N LYS A 73 -2.57 -13.53 6.10
CA LYS A 73 -1.71 -12.33 6.08
C LYS A 73 -2.27 -11.28 5.11
N TRP A 74 -2.70 -11.71 3.93
CA TRP A 74 -3.04 -10.82 2.81
C TRP A 74 -4.50 -10.96 2.36
N THR A 75 -5.05 -9.91 1.77
CA THR A 75 -6.37 -9.91 1.13
C THR A 75 -6.28 -9.18 -0.20
N ALA A 76 -6.53 -9.88 -1.29
CA ALA A 76 -6.72 -9.30 -2.61
C ALA A 76 -8.13 -8.68 -2.70
N LEU A 77 -8.25 -7.60 -3.47
CA LEU A 77 -9.50 -6.84 -3.58
C LEU A 77 -10.13 -6.95 -4.95
N THR A 78 -11.46 -6.95 -4.93
CA THR A 78 -12.30 -6.70 -6.09
C THR A 78 -12.93 -5.33 -5.93
N GLY A 79 -12.72 -4.42 -6.88
CA GLY A 79 -13.28 -3.08 -6.77
C GLY A 79 -12.96 -2.15 -7.94
N PHE A 80 -13.76 -1.10 -8.06
CA PHE A 80 -13.60 -0.05 -9.06
C PHE A 80 -13.11 1.22 -8.36
N PRO A 81 -11.79 1.45 -8.29
CA PRO A 81 -11.28 2.63 -7.63
C PRO A 81 -11.68 3.89 -8.42
N SER A 82 -11.98 4.97 -7.70
CA SER A 82 -12.62 6.16 -8.26
C SER A 82 -11.91 7.48 -7.92
N THR A 83 -10.85 7.43 -7.11
CA THR A 83 -10.26 8.64 -6.51
C THR A 83 -9.26 9.36 -7.42
N ASN A 84 -8.67 8.68 -8.40
CA ASN A 84 -7.59 9.22 -9.23
C ASN A 84 -7.81 9.07 -10.74
N LEU A 85 -9.05 9.18 -11.24
CA LEU A 85 -9.36 8.91 -12.67
C LEU A 85 -8.74 7.58 -13.15
N GLN A 86 -8.83 6.56 -12.29
CA GLN A 86 -8.29 5.24 -12.58
C GLN A 86 -9.05 4.58 -13.73
N VAL A 87 -8.32 3.88 -14.59
CA VAL A 87 -8.85 3.16 -15.75
C VAL A 87 -8.82 1.64 -15.56
N ASN A 88 -8.26 1.16 -14.45
CA ASN A 88 -8.30 -0.23 -14.03
C ASN A 88 -9.48 -0.55 -13.11
N ALA A 89 -9.82 -1.84 -13.06
CA ALA A 89 -10.57 -2.45 -11.97
C ALA A 89 -9.64 -3.41 -11.22
N TYR A 90 -9.74 -3.44 -9.90
CA TYR A 90 -9.09 -4.49 -9.11
C TYR A 90 -9.88 -5.79 -9.23
N ASP A 91 -9.17 -6.89 -9.45
CA ASP A 91 -9.71 -8.24 -9.54
C ASP A 91 -8.91 -9.14 -8.58
N ASP A 92 -9.59 -9.75 -7.62
CA ASP A 92 -8.96 -10.59 -6.60
C ASP A 92 -8.62 -12.01 -7.06
N SER A 93 -8.94 -12.36 -8.30
CA SER A 93 -8.74 -13.71 -8.81
C SER A 93 -7.26 -14.12 -8.86
N PRO A 94 -6.96 -15.43 -8.74
CA PRO A 94 -5.60 -15.94 -8.84
C PRO A 94 -4.86 -15.60 -10.15
N ASP A 95 -5.59 -15.19 -11.19
CA ASP A 95 -4.99 -14.72 -12.45
C ASP A 95 -4.22 -13.41 -12.25
N HIS A 96 -4.69 -12.55 -11.34
CA HIS A 96 -4.07 -11.27 -11.02
C HIS A 96 -3.15 -11.33 -9.79
N ALA A 97 -3.43 -12.19 -8.81
CA ALA A 97 -2.58 -12.34 -7.63
C ALA A 97 -2.44 -13.80 -7.19
N SER A 98 -1.24 -14.35 -7.33
CA SER A 98 -0.94 -15.71 -6.84
C SER A 98 0.55 -15.88 -6.59
N THR A 99 0.94 -16.95 -5.90
CA THR A 99 2.35 -17.31 -5.76
C THR A 99 2.80 -18.33 -6.80
N ALA A 100 3.97 -18.11 -7.39
CA ALA A 100 4.62 -19.06 -8.29
C ALA A 100 6.13 -18.80 -8.30
N ASN A 101 6.92 -19.87 -8.42
CA ASN A 101 8.39 -19.79 -8.56
C ASN A 101 9.08 -18.97 -7.45
N GLY A 102 8.66 -19.14 -6.19
CA GLY A 102 9.25 -18.45 -5.04
C GLY A 102 8.87 -16.98 -4.92
N LYS A 103 7.78 -16.53 -5.57
CA LYS A 103 7.40 -15.12 -5.63
C LYS A 103 5.89 -14.95 -5.59
N LEU A 104 5.45 -13.83 -5.03
CA LEU A 104 4.14 -13.26 -5.31
C LEU A 104 4.18 -12.61 -6.69
N ARG A 105 3.32 -13.09 -7.59
CA ARG A 105 3.08 -12.51 -8.91
C ARG A 105 1.81 -11.68 -8.88
N MET A 106 1.96 -10.39 -9.12
CA MET A 106 0.87 -9.42 -9.27
C MET A 106 0.75 -9.01 -10.75
N ARG A 107 -0.22 -9.56 -11.46
CA ARG A 107 -0.38 -9.47 -12.92
C ARG A 107 -1.43 -8.45 -13.34
N THR A 108 -1.04 -7.53 -14.21
CA THR A 108 -1.95 -6.62 -14.92
C THR A 108 -2.26 -7.14 -16.32
N THR A 109 -3.51 -7.07 -16.73
CA THR A 109 -3.97 -7.46 -18.08
C THR A 109 -4.87 -6.39 -18.69
N ALA A 110 -5.02 -6.43 -20.02
CA ALA A 110 -5.97 -5.62 -20.79
C ALA A 110 -7.33 -6.31 -20.94
N ASP A 111 -7.84 -6.86 -19.83
CA ASP A 111 -9.13 -7.55 -19.79
C ASP A 111 -10.22 -6.60 -19.29
N TYR A 112 -11.35 -6.57 -20.00
CA TYR A 112 -12.48 -5.76 -19.61
C TYR A 112 -13.10 -6.27 -18.31
N SER A 113 -13.33 -5.33 -17.40
CA SER A 113 -14.13 -5.50 -16.20
C SER A 113 -15.37 -4.63 -16.28
N ARG A 114 -16.48 -5.15 -15.78
CA ARG A 114 -17.77 -4.45 -15.68
C ARG A 114 -18.27 -4.51 -14.24
N LEU A 115 -18.55 -3.35 -13.67
CA LEU A 115 -19.26 -3.24 -12.40
C LEU A 115 -20.73 -2.98 -12.69
N ASN A 116 -21.59 -3.92 -12.28
CA ASN A 116 -23.04 -3.75 -12.30
C ASN A 116 -23.49 -3.31 -10.92
N TYR A 117 -24.35 -2.29 -10.82
CA TYR A 117 -24.90 -1.82 -9.56
C TYR A 117 -26.30 -1.25 -9.74
N PHE A 118 -27.05 -1.16 -8.64
CA PHE A 118 -28.41 -0.67 -8.62
C PHE A 118 -28.50 0.61 -7.78
N GLU A 119 -28.99 1.70 -8.40
CA GLU A 119 -29.38 2.92 -7.70
C GLU A 119 -30.91 3.08 -7.75
N ASN A 120 -31.42 3.51 -8.91
CA ASN A 120 -32.87 3.56 -9.23
C ASN A 120 -33.22 2.63 -10.40
N GLU A 121 -32.23 2.35 -11.24
CA GLU A 121 -32.23 1.37 -12.32
C GLU A 121 -30.86 0.69 -12.35
N TRP A 122 -30.74 -0.38 -13.12
CA TRP A 122 -29.46 -1.07 -13.29
C TRP A 122 -28.50 -0.22 -14.11
N GLN A 123 -27.31 -0.02 -13.57
CA GLN A 123 -26.22 0.70 -14.19
C GLN A 123 -25.01 -0.23 -14.34
N SER A 124 -24.20 0.03 -15.37
CA SER A 124 -22.95 -0.67 -15.61
C SER A 124 -21.84 0.33 -15.92
N VAL A 125 -20.70 0.18 -15.27
CA VAL A 125 -19.47 0.92 -15.59
C VAL A 125 -18.40 -0.07 -16.02
N GLU A 126 -17.67 0.25 -17.07
CA GLU A 126 -16.62 -0.62 -17.63
C GLU A 126 -15.23 0.00 -17.45
N ARG A 127 -14.24 -0.88 -17.25
CA ARG A 127 -12.81 -0.57 -17.18
C ARG A 127 -12.05 -1.55 -18.06
N SER A 128 -11.08 -1.08 -18.82
CA SER A 128 -10.41 -1.86 -19.87
C SER A 128 -9.21 -2.67 -19.35
N TYR A 129 -8.92 -2.60 -18.05
CA TYR A 129 -7.78 -3.28 -17.43
C TYR A 129 -8.17 -3.94 -16.12
N GLY A 130 -7.67 -5.16 -15.90
CA GLY A 130 -7.70 -5.86 -14.62
C GLY A 130 -6.34 -5.77 -13.92
N THR A 131 -6.32 -5.32 -12.68
CA THR A 131 -5.09 -5.22 -11.88
C THR A 131 -5.27 -5.82 -10.47
N PRO A 132 -4.18 -6.15 -9.76
CA PRO A 132 -4.26 -6.62 -8.39
C PRO A 132 -4.03 -5.48 -7.38
N MET A 133 -4.71 -5.58 -6.23
CA MET A 133 -4.36 -4.89 -4.99
C MET A 133 -4.45 -5.88 -3.83
N LEU A 134 -3.39 -5.99 -3.02
CA LEU A 134 -3.33 -6.79 -1.80
C LEU A 134 -3.16 -5.87 -0.59
N GLN A 135 -3.85 -6.20 0.50
CA GLN A 135 -3.75 -5.49 1.77
C GLN A 135 -3.67 -6.42 2.98
N THR A 136 -2.90 -6.04 4.00
CA THR A 136 -2.88 -6.71 5.32
C THR A 136 -3.86 -6.09 6.32
N TRP A 137 -4.77 -5.23 5.84
CA TRP A 137 -5.72 -4.47 6.67
C TRP A 137 -6.46 -5.36 7.66
N ASN A 138 -6.44 -4.94 8.93
CA ASN A 138 -7.04 -5.65 10.06
C ASN A 138 -6.61 -7.13 10.23
N LYS A 139 -5.54 -7.56 9.55
CA LYS A 139 -4.87 -8.86 9.71
C LYS A 139 -3.53 -8.69 10.40
N PHE A 140 -2.64 -7.95 9.76
CA PHE A 140 -1.34 -7.56 10.29
C PHE A 140 -1.16 -6.06 10.15
N CYS A 141 -0.93 -5.41 11.28
CA CYS A 141 -0.57 -4.00 11.34
C CYS A 141 0.66 -3.86 12.22
N PHE A 142 1.40 -2.79 12.02
CA PHE A 142 2.55 -2.48 12.85
C PHE A 142 2.71 -0.98 13.01
N THR A 143 3.41 -0.58 14.06
CA THR A 143 3.84 0.81 14.26
C THR A 143 5.34 0.82 14.40
N GLU A 144 6.00 1.70 13.65
CA GLU A 144 7.44 1.90 13.58
C GLU A 144 8.30 0.64 13.30
N GLY A 145 9.59 0.88 13.05
CA GLY A 145 10.56 -0.14 12.69
C GLY A 145 11.02 0.00 11.24
N VAL A 146 11.29 -1.13 10.61
CA VAL A 146 11.78 -1.23 9.24
C VAL A 146 10.87 -2.15 8.47
N ILE A 147 10.38 -1.71 7.33
CA ILE A 147 9.76 -2.58 6.34
C ILE A 147 10.60 -2.56 5.07
N GLU A 148 10.83 -3.74 4.51
CA GLU A 148 11.53 -3.91 3.23
C GLU A 148 10.79 -4.91 2.34
N MET A 149 10.83 -4.66 1.04
CA MET A 149 10.30 -5.55 0.02
C MET A 149 11.33 -5.70 -1.09
N SER A 150 11.60 -6.96 -1.47
CA SER A 150 12.35 -7.25 -2.70
C SER A 150 11.36 -7.43 -3.83
N ALA A 151 11.44 -6.60 -4.86
CA ALA A 151 10.55 -6.70 -6.01
C ALA A 151 11.20 -6.31 -7.34
N GLN A 152 10.65 -6.87 -8.42
CA GLN A 152 10.86 -6.47 -9.80
C GLN A 152 9.59 -5.77 -10.28
N LEU A 153 9.68 -4.49 -10.63
CA LEU A 153 8.56 -3.70 -11.12
C LEU A 153 7.99 -4.24 -12.45
N PRO A 154 6.69 -4.07 -12.71
CA PRO A 154 6.02 -4.57 -13.92
C PRO A 154 6.37 -3.76 -15.16
N GLY A 155 6.36 -4.44 -16.31
CA GLY A 155 6.42 -3.83 -17.64
C GLY A 155 7.82 -3.40 -18.04
N ARG A 156 7.91 -2.62 -19.12
CA ARG A 156 9.20 -2.08 -19.58
C ARG A 156 9.48 -0.76 -18.89
N ALA A 157 10.72 -0.56 -18.43
CA ALA A 157 11.17 0.68 -17.80
C ALA A 157 10.83 1.94 -18.60
N THR A 158 10.88 1.85 -19.93
CA THR A 158 10.65 2.98 -20.85
C THR A 158 9.19 3.15 -21.27
N GLN A 159 8.28 2.27 -20.83
CA GLN A 159 6.89 2.27 -21.27
C GLN A 159 5.97 2.86 -20.19
N PRO A 160 5.37 4.04 -20.42
CA PRO A 160 4.44 4.65 -19.47
C PRO A 160 3.09 3.92 -19.40
N GLY A 161 2.31 4.23 -18.36
CA GLY A 161 0.92 3.80 -18.17
C GLY A 161 0.66 2.90 -16.95
N LEU A 162 1.68 2.21 -16.44
CA LEU A 162 1.60 1.40 -15.22
C LEU A 162 2.01 2.21 -13.99
N TRP A 163 1.33 1.99 -12.86
CA TRP A 163 1.63 2.62 -11.58
C TRP A 163 1.72 1.55 -10.47
N PRO A 164 2.85 0.82 -10.38
CA PRO A 164 3.07 -0.10 -9.28
C PRO A 164 3.34 0.69 -7.98
N ALA A 165 2.74 0.24 -6.88
CA ALA A 165 2.84 0.91 -5.60
C ALA A 165 3.04 -0.07 -4.43
N PHE A 166 3.72 0.45 -3.40
CA PHE A 166 3.95 -0.17 -2.10
C PHE A 166 3.90 0.91 -1.03
N TRP A 167 2.92 0.82 -0.16
CA TRP A 167 2.58 1.93 0.74
C TRP A 167 1.86 1.41 1.99
N LEU A 168 1.73 2.32 2.96
CA LEU A 168 1.13 2.08 4.26
C LEU A 168 0.05 3.11 4.53
N VAL A 169 -1.01 2.72 5.23
CA VAL A 169 -1.98 3.67 5.78
C VAL A 169 -2.48 3.22 7.16
N GLY A 170 -2.86 4.16 8.01
CA GLY A 170 -3.37 3.88 9.35
C GLY A 170 -4.64 3.03 9.34
N ASN A 171 -4.72 2.04 10.22
CA ASN A 171 -5.76 0.99 10.22
C ASN A 171 -7.20 1.52 10.42
N LEU A 172 -7.35 2.74 10.94
CA LEU A 172 -8.66 3.41 11.04
C LEU A 172 -9.27 3.75 9.66
N GLY A 173 -8.48 3.81 8.59
CA GLY A 173 -8.96 3.93 7.22
C GLY A 173 -8.63 2.66 6.42
N ARG A 174 -9.49 2.30 5.48
CA ARG A 174 -9.26 1.19 4.54
C ARG A 174 -9.17 1.73 3.12
N ALA A 175 -8.04 1.47 2.45
CA ALA A 175 -7.81 1.84 1.06
C ALA A 175 -8.93 1.28 0.17
N THR A 176 -9.32 2.05 -0.85
CA THR A 176 -10.47 1.81 -1.76
C THR A 176 -11.86 1.88 -1.12
N ALA A 177 -11.99 1.69 0.19
CA ALA A 177 -13.22 1.95 0.93
C ALA A 177 -13.30 3.43 1.35
N ALA A 178 -13.51 4.32 0.38
CA ALA A 178 -13.41 5.78 0.55
C ALA A 178 -14.27 6.37 1.70
N GLN A 179 -15.38 5.72 2.05
CA GLN A 179 -16.20 6.17 3.19
C GLN A 179 -15.50 5.97 4.55
N SER A 180 -14.58 5.01 4.65
CA SER A 180 -13.79 4.77 5.87
C SER A 180 -12.69 5.80 6.09
N THR A 181 -12.29 6.54 5.05
CA THR A 181 -11.22 7.54 5.12
C THR A 181 -11.74 8.96 5.39
N ASP A 182 -13.04 9.19 5.26
CA ASP A 182 -13.71 10.48 5.50
C ASP A 182 -13.43 11.04 6.91
N GLY A 183 -12.74 12.19 6.95
CA GLY A 183 -12.31 12.86 8.17
C GLY A 183 -11.21 12.14 8.97
N LEU A 184 -10.62 11.08 8.42
CA LEU A 184 -9.53 10.30 9.02
C LEU A 184 -8.24 10.37 8.22
N TRP A 185 -8.32 10.19 6.90
CA TRP A 185 -7.17 10.33 6.02
C TRP A 185 -6.94 11.79 5.62
N PRO A 186 -5.70 12.29 5.58
CA PRO A 186 -4.47 11.75 6.14
C PRO A 186 -4.12 12.48 7.46
N TRP A 187 -5.09 12.64 8.37
CA TRP A 187 -4.89 13.41 9.59
C TRP A 187 -3.85 12.78 10.50
N SER A 188 -3.01 13.62 11.10
CA SER A 188 -1.87 13.17 11.90
C SER A 188 -1.52 14.13 13.06
N TYR A 189 -2.50 14.76 13.71
CA TYR A 189 -2.24 15.59 14.91
C TYR A 189 -2.94 15.03 16.16
N ASN A 190 -2.41 15.38 17.34
CA ASN A 190 -2.86 14.89 18.65
C ASN A 190 -3.05 16.02 19.68
N HIS A 191 -3.70 17.09 19.26
CA HIS A 191 -3.97 18.27 20.08
C HIS A 191 -5.42 18.71 19.90
N CYS A 192 -6.00 19.37 20.91
CA CYS A 192 -7.33 19.97 20.77
C CYS A 192 -7.16 21.37 20.16
N PRO A 193 -7.59 21.60 18.91
CA PRO A 193 -7.45 22.91 18.29
C PRO A 193 -8.31 23.96 19.00
N ASN A 194 -7.90 25.22 18.91
CA ASN A 194 -8.63 26.38 19.42
C ASN A 194 -8.94 27.39 18.28
N GLU A 195 -9.59 28.51 18.60
CA GLU A 195 -10.00 29.50 17.60
C GLU A 195 -8.83 30.12 16.81
N GLN A 196 -7.63 30.25 17.40
CA GLN A 196 -6.45 30.77 16.70
C GLN A 196 -5.93 29.82 15.62
N ASP A 197 -6.35 28.55 15.67
CA ASP A 197 -6.02 27.56 14.65
C ASP A 197 -6.95 27.64 13.43
N GLN A 198 -8.02 28.44 13.47
CA GLN A 198 -9.06 28.49 12.42
C GLN A 198 -8.53 28.89 11.04
N ALA A 199 -7.54 29.78 10.97
CA ALA A 199 -7.02 30.22 9.68
C ALA A 199 -6.23 29.13 8.94
N ALA A 200 -5.66 28.17 9.67
CA ALA A 200 -5.01 27.00 9.08
C ALA A 200 -5.94 25.78 9.00
N ASN A 201 -6.80 25.64 10.01
CA ASN A 201 -7.80 24.61 10.15
C ASN A 201 -9.16 25.25 9.99
N GLN A 202 -9.58 25.50 8.74
CA GLN A 202 -10.80 26.24 8.38
C GLN A 202 -12.06 25.80 9.16
N PHE A 203 -12.08 24.57 9.68
CA PHE A 203 -13.04 24.08 10.68
C PHE A 203 -12.34 23.23 11.77
N PRO A 204 -11.73 23.85 12.80
CA PRO A 204 -10.78 23.17 13.68
C PRO A 204 -11.39 21.98 14.43
N HIS A 205 -12.65 22.06 14.82
CA HIS A 205 -13.32 21.01 15.59
C HIS A 205 -14.00 19.93 14.74
N GLN A 206 -14.02 20.07 13.41
CA GLN A 206 -14.81 19.19 12.52
C GLN A 206 -13.98 18.49 11.44
N GLN A 207 -12.72 18.90 11.27
CA GLN A 207 -11.86 18.42 10.19
C GLN A 207 -11.23 17.04 10.48
N GLN A 208 -10.51 16.90 11.61
CA GLN A 208 -10.11 15.58 12.10
C GLN A 208 -11.26 15.01 12.93
N LYS A 209 -11.82 13.91 12.45
CA LYS A 209 -13.02 13.28 13.00
C LYS A 209 -12.82 12.74 14.41
N ILE A 210 -11.62 12.23 14.69
CA ILE A 210 -11.20 11.80 16.02
C ILE A 210 -10.08 12.75 16.46
N ASN A 211 -10.45 13.86 17.11
CA ASN A 211 -9.49 14.85 17.61
C ASN A 211 -9.40 14.82 19.15
N ALA A 212 -8.35 15.43 19.71
CA ALA A 212 -8.11 15.40 21.15
C ALA A 212 -9.07 16.27 21.99
N CYS A 213 -10.00 17.01 21.38
CA CYS A 213 -11.08 17.67 22.15
C CYS A 213 -12.13 16.66 22.66
N LEU A 214 -12.20 15.47 22.05
CA LEU A 214 -13.19 14.45 22.38
C LEU A 214 -12.84 13.74 23.69
N GLY A 215 -13.69 13.94 24.71
CA GLY A 215 -13.53 13.31 26.01
C GLY A 215 -14.19 11.92 26.11
N ALA A 216 -14.12 11.35 27.31
CA ALA A 216 -14.55 9.97 27.60
C ALA A 216 -15.99 9.65 27.17
N ASN A 217 -16.92 10.61 27.28
CA ASN A 217 -18.32 10.42 26.89
C ASN A 217 -18.48 10.05 25.42
N PHE A 218 -17.67 10.66 24.54
CA PHE A 218 -17.70 10.34 23.11
C PHE A 218 -16.90 9.08 22.81
N THR A 219 -15.72 8.92 23.40
CA THR A 219 -14.76 7.89 22.98
C THR A 219 -15.09 6.50 23.51
N ALA A 220 -15.73 6.39 24.68
CA ALA A 220 -16.01 5.11 25.32
C ALA A 220 -16.91 4.19 24.45
N GLN A 221 -17.87 4.75 23.72
CA GLN A 221 -18.77 3.97 22.85
C GLN A 221 -18.05 3.29 21.67
N TYR A 222 -16.84 3.77 21.33
CA TYR A 222 -16.01 3.26 20.24
C TYR A 222 -14.76 2.53 20.73
N GLY A 223 -14.59 2.38 22.06
CA GLY A 223 -13.37 1.83 22.65
C GLY A 223 -12.12 2.68 22.39
N LEU A 224 -12.28 3.97 22.11
CA LEU A 224 -11.17 4.90 21.85
C LEU A 224 -10.66 5.55 23.15
N ASN A 225 -9.38 5.94 23.17
CA ASN A 225 -8.83 6.68 24.30
C ASN A 225 -9.36 8.14 24.31
N PRO A 226 -9.71 8.70 25.47
CA PRO A 226 -10.15 10.09 25.58
C PRO A 226 -8.97 11.03 25.32
N HIS A 227 -9.27 12.19 24.71
CA HIS A 227 -8.30 13.25 24.44
C HIS A 227 -7.09 12.82 23.58
N GLN A 228 -7.34 11.92 22.63
CA GLN A 228 -6.33 11.46 21.67
C GLN A 228 -6.80 11.77 20.24
N GLY A 229 -6.01 12.54 19.50
CA GLY A 229 -6.19 12.76 18.07
C GLY A 229 -5.70 11.53 17.28
N ARG A 230 -6.53 11.06 16.36
CA ARG A 230 -6.35 9.82 15.60
C ARG A 230 -6.66 10.02 14.13
N GLY A 231 -6.07 9.23 13.25
CA GLY A 231 -6.27 9.35 11.82
C GLY A 231 -5.84 8.13 11.02
N ALA A 232 -5.85 8.28 9.71
CA ALA A 232 -5.40 7.28 8.75
C ALA A 232 -4.31 7.91 7.87
N THR A 233 -3.18 8.28 8.47
CA THR A 233 -2.05 8.88 7.75
C THR A 233 -1.47 7.89 6.73
N GLU A 234 -0.90 8.39 5.63
CA GLU A 234 -0.39 7.59 4.51
C GLU A 234 1.12 7.78 4.31
N ILE A 235 1.84 6.69 4.08
CA ILE A 235 3.28 6.67 3.79
C ILE A 235 3.51 5.84 2.52
N ASP A 236 4.05 6.51 1.50
CA ASP A 236 4.28 5.95 0.18
C ASP A 236 5.76 5.57 0.04
N ILE A 237 6.05 4.26 -0.07
CA ILE A 237 7.42 3.72 -0.18
C ILE A 237 7.80 3.55 -1.65
N ILE A 238 6.84 3.14 -2.48
CA ILE A 238 6.95 3.11 -3.92
C ILE A 238 5.66 3.67 -4.48
N GLU A 239 5.79 4.73 -5.29
CA GLU A 239 4.86 5.06 -6.35
C GLU A 239 5.68 5.22 -7.62
N ALA A 240 5.86 4.13 -8.37
CA ALA A 240 6.74 4.17 -9.53
C ALA A 240 6.02 4.72 -10.75
N MET A 241 6.77 5.45 -11.57
CA MET A 241 6.33 5.91 -12.87
C MET A 241 7.35 5.45 -13.92
N PRO A 242 7.04 4.40 -14.70
CA PRO A 242 7.84 4.05 -15.86
C PRO A 242 7.63 5.04 -17.00
N GLY A 243 8.60 5.10 -17.91
CA GLY A 243 8.55 5.98 -19.07
C GLY A 243 9.93 6.20 -19.66
N GLY A 244 9.98 6.53 -20.95
CA GLY A 244 11.23 6.87 -21.63
C GLY A 244 11.88 8.10 -20.98
N THR A 245 13.16 8.34 -21.27
CA THR A 245 13.97 9.46 -20.73
C THR A 245 13.52 10.85 -21.21
N HIS A 246 12.25 11.00 -21.53
CA HIS A 246 11.57 12.27 -21.58
C HIS A 246 11.46 12.76 -20.14
N ARG A 247 11.86 14.02 -19.95
CA ARG A 247 11.64 14.73 -18.68
C ARG A 247 10.17 14.56 -18.35
N LEU A 248 9.84 14.29 -17.09
CA LEU A 248 8.49 14.57 -16.62
C LEU A 248 8.12 15.92 -17.22
N GLN A 249 7.08 15.94 -18.05
CA GLN A 249 6.65 17.20 -18.63
C GLN A 249 6.54 18.16 -17.43
N GLN A 250 6.97 19.40 -17.64
CA GLN A 250 6.75 20.48 -16.71
C GLN A 250 5.43 21.20 -17.11
N PRO A 251 4.32 20.52 -17.49
CA PRO A 251 3.20 21.21 -18.14
C PRO A 251 2.58 22.23 -17.19
N ASN A 252 2.81 22.04 -15.90
CA ASN A 252 2.38 22.88 -14.82
C ASN A 252 3.50 23.81 -14.33
N LEU A 253 4.56 24.16 -15.07
CA LEU A 253 5.39 25.29 -14.67
C LEU A 253 5.17 26.45 -15.62
N ASN A 254 4.64 27.55 -15.10
CA ASN A 254 4.51 28.78 -15.85
C ASN A 254 5.69 29.70 -15.52
N LEU A 255 6.79 29.55 -16.24
CA LEU A 255 8.00 30.38 -16.07
C LEU A 255 7.79 31.83 -16.52
N GLU A 256 6.75 32.13 -17.31
CA GLU A 256 6.39 33.51 -17.66
C GLU A 256 5.75 34.23 -16.47
N TRP A 257 4.90 33.52 -15.72
CA TRP A 257 4.20 34.06 -14.56
C TRP A 257 5.05 34.05 -13.28
N CYS A 258 5.91 33.05 -13.13
CA CYS A 258 6.83 32.88 -12.00
C CYS A 258 8.26 32.70 -12.49
N PRO A 259 8.94 33.79 -12.92
CA PRO A 259 10.30 33.71 -13.43
C PRO A 259 11.26 33.30 -12.32
N VAL A 260 12.00 32.22 -12.57
CA VAL A 260 13.00 31.66 -11.65
C VAL A 260 14.33 31.46 -12.38
N PRO A 261 15.48 31.53 -11.70
CA PRO A 261 16.76 31.25 -12.33
C PRO A 261 16.79 29.82 -12.91
N ASP A 262 17.44 29.62 -14.07
CA ASP A 262 17.61 28.29 -14.68
C ASP A 262 18.22 27.26 -13.71
N SER A 263 19.10 27.70 -12.81
CA SER A 263 19.69 26.86 -11.77
C SER A 263 18.68 26.30 -10.76
N GLU A 264 17.55 26.97 -10.55
CA GLU A 264 16.45 26.49 -9.71
C GLU A 264 15.56 25.50 -10.47
N VAL A 265 15.30 25.76 -11.75
CA VAL A 265 14.57 24.84 -12.63
C VAL A 265 15.31 23.50 -12.75
N ASP A 266 16.64 23.54 -12.79
CA ASP A 266 17.47 22.35 -12.91
C ASP A 266 17.36 21.41 -11.71
N LYS A 267 17.01 21.91 -10.51
CA LYS A 267 16.77 21.09 -9.32
C LYS A 267 15.52 20.21 -9.41
N LEU A 268 14.64 20.51 -10.35
CA LEU A 268 13.40 19.75 -10.60
C LEU A 268 13.55 18.68 -11.67
N ARG A 269 14.67 18.66 -12.38
CA ARG A 269 14.85 17.76 -13.52
C ARG A 269 14.89 16.31 -13.02
N MET A 270 13.81 15.59 -13.27
CA MET A 270 13.71 14.15 -13.05
C MET A 270 13.66 13.39 -14.36
N SER A 271 14.42 12.29 -14.43
CA SER A 271 14.34 11.31 -15.51
C SER A 271 13.35 10.21 -15.15
N LEU A 272 12.54 9.77 -16.12
CA LEU A 272 11.84 8.50 -16.03
C LEU A 272 12.77 7.34 -16.44
N PRO A 273 12.60 6.13 -15.88
CA PRO A 273 11.62 5.80 -14.83
C PRO A 273 11.98 6.45 -13.48
N MET A 274 10.98 6.69 -12.64
CA MET A 274 11.18 7.26 -11.30
C MET A 274 10.36 6.53 -10.24
N VAL A 275 10.68 6.78 -8.98
CA VAL A 275 9.87 6.41 -7.80
C VAL A 275 9.59 7.66 -6.97
N ALA A 276 8.33 7.90 -6.65
CA ALA A 276 7.95 8.86 -5.62
C ALA A 276 7.86 8.17 -4.25
N THR A 277 8.33 8.88 -3.22
CA THR A 277 8.21 8.51 -1.81
C THR A 277 7.62 9.67 -1.06
N ALA A 278 6.63 9.43 -0.19
CA ALA A 278 5.91 10.52 0.45
C ALA A 278 5.43 10.17 1.87
N LEU A 279 5.26 11.22 2.67
CA LEU A 279 4.36 11.23 3.82
C LEU A 279 3.22 12.19 3.49
N GLN A 280 2.01 11.68 3.40
CA GLN A 280 0.83 12.53 3.24
C GLN A 280 0.24 12.81 4.61
N ALA A 281 0.01 14.08 4.92
CA ALA A 281 -0.38 14.49 6.26
C ALA A 281 -1.27 15.73 6.27
N ALA A 282 -2.24 15.76 7.19
CA ALA A 282 -3.11 16.89 7.45
C ALA A 282 -3.06 17.34 8.93
N PRO A 283 -3.23 18.64 9.22
CA PRO A 283 -3.51 19.73 8.27
C PRO A 283 -2.32 20.08 7.38
N GLY A 284 -2.61 20.52 6.15
CA GLY A 284 -1.63 21.10 5.25
C GLY A 284 -1.62 22.63 5.30
N ILE A 285 -0.56 23.24 4.75
CA ILE A 285 -0.48 24.71 4.61
C ILE A 285 -1.65 25.17 3.72
N PRO A 286 -2.52 26.10 4.18
CA PRO A 286 -3.73 26.51 3.46
C PRO A 286 -3.46 26.89 2.01
N LYS A 287 -4.39 26.54 1.11
CA LYS A 287 -4.27 26.82 -0.34
C LYS A 287 -3.99 28.28 -0.69
N ASP A 288 -4.53 29.21 0.09
CA ASP A 288 -4.47 30.65 -0.18
C ASP A 288 -3.35 31.34 0.63
N SER A 289 -2.54 30.59 1.39
CA SER A 289 -1.42 31.16 2.14
C SER A 289 -0.23 31.45 1.23
N ASP A 290 0.45 32.57 1.47
CA ASP A 290 1.68 32.96 0.76
C ASP A 290 2.90 32.06 1.09
N GLN A 291 2.73 31.09 1.99
CA GLN A 291 3.69 30.04 2.34
C GLN A 291 3.45 28.74 1.56
N ARG A 292 2.32 28.59 0.84
CA ARG A 292 2.11 27.50 -0.11
C ARG A 292 2.66 27.93 -1.47
N PRO A 293 3.34 27.03 -2.22
CA PRO A 293 3.71 27.32 -3.59
C PRO A 293 2.44 27.61 -4.40
N GLU A 294 2.44 28.71 -5.14
CA GLU A 294 1.36 28.99 -6.09
C GLU A 294 1.29 27.87 -7.12
N GLN A 295 0.06 27.60 -7.59
CA GLN A 295 -0.13 26.59 -8.62
C GLN A 295 0.71 26.97 -9.83
N MET A 296 1.54 26.02 -10.26
CA MET A 296 2.50 26.17 -11.34
C MET A 296 3.77 26.98 -11.09
N CYS A 297 4.08 27.28 -9.84
CA CYS A 297 5.30 27.99 -9.44
C CYS A 297 6.19 27.11 -8.57
N LEU A 298 7.49 27.44 -8.55
CA LEU A 298 8.43 26.83 -7.62
C LEU A 298 8.19 27.34 -6.19
N PRO A 299 8.32 26.48 -5.15
CA PRO A 299 8.46 26.98 -3.78
C PRO A 299 9.65 27.94 -3.69
N ASN A 300 9.41 29.12 -3.13
CA ASN A 300 10.47 29.91 -2.51
C ASN A 300 11.03 29.13 -1.32
N TRP A 301 12.17 28.47 -1.49
CA TRP A 301 12.76 27.59 -0.47
C TRP A 301 13.01 28.23 0.91
N GLU A 302 13.16 29.56 0.97
CA GLU A 302 13.37 30.28 2.22
C GLU A 302 12.08 30.69 2.94
N LYS A 303 10.96 30.78 2.21
CA LYS A 303 9.67 31.28 2.72
C LYS A 303 8.56 30.24 2.61
N GLN A 304 8.38 29.68 1.43
CA GLN A 304 7.36 28.72 1.06
C GLN A 304 7.83 27.29 1.32
N TRP A 305 6.84 26.43 1.62
CA TRP A 305 7.05 25.02 1.89
C TRP A 305 8.03 24.75 3.07
N TYR A 306 8.38 23.49 3.29
CA TYR A 306 9.16 23.08 4.45
C TYR A 306 10.66 23.39 4.28
N LYS A 307 11.12 24.50 4.87
CA LYS A 307 12.53 24.96 4.85
C LYS A 307 13.56 23.89 5.26
N GLU A 308 13.17 23.00 6.17
CA GLU A 308 14.03 21.93 6.68
C GLU A 308 14.10 20.71 5.74
N LEU A 309 13.23 20.62 4.72
CA LEU A 309 13.31 19.57 3.72
C LEU A 309 14.52 19.79 2.83
N LYS A 310 15.58 19.07 3.14
CA LYS A 310 16.75 18.93 2.29
C LYS A 310 16.48 17.79 1.31
N GLN A 311 16.08 18.13 0.09
CA GLN A 311 16.13 17.15 -1.00
C GLN A 311 17.59 16.83 -1.30
N GLY A 312 17.87 15.59 -1.69
CA GLY A 312 19.22 15.18 -2.02
C GLY A 312 19.73 15.90 -3.27
N THR A 313 20.45 17.01 -3.11
CA THR A 313 21.33 17.55 -4.16
C THR A 313 22.69 16.83 -4.16
N ALA A 314 22.93 15.93 -3.20
CA ALA A 314 24.07 15.03 -3.19
C ALA A 314 23.69 13.70 -3.86
N PRO A 315 24.60 13.08 -4.64
CA PRO A 315 24.36 11.85 -5.36
C PRO A 315 23.91 10.74 -4.41
N THR A 316 22.64 10.36 -4.49
CA THR A 316 22.07 9.23 -3.75
C THR A 316 22.45 7.88 -4.37
N TYR A 317 23.42 7.87 -5.30
CA TYR A 317 23.87 6.67 -6.00
C TYR A 317 25.14 6.91 -6.85
N GLY A 318 26.22 7.47 -6.30
CA GLY A 318 27.31 7.96 -7.18
C GLY A 318 26.77 8.94 -8.23
N THR A 319 27.56 9.27 -9.25
CA THR A 319 27.25 10.37 -10.20
C THR A 319 26.04 10.16 -11.12
N ALA A 320 25.19 9.14 -10.89
CA ALA A 320 24.22 8.66 -11.88
C ALA A 320 22.73 8.83 -11.53
N TYR A 321 22.35 9.20 -10.29
CA TYR A 321 20.94 9.25 -9.91
C TYR A 321 20.62 10.53 -9.11
N ASN A 322 19.68 11.30 -9.64
CA ASN A 322 19.21 12.57 -9.09
C ASN A 322 17.95 12.36 -8.26
N SER A 323 17.86 13.03 -7.13
CA SER A 323 16.61 13.21 -6.37
C SER A 323 16.06 14.60 -6.66
N ALA A 324 14.74 14.74 -6.70
CA ALA A 324 14.07 16.03 -6.84
C ALA A 324 12.87 16.13 -5.88
N PRO A 325 12.41 17.35 -5.54
CA PRO A 325 11.09 17.55 -4.95
C PRO A 325 10.01 16.93 -5.83
N ASN A 326 8.97 16.37 -5.22
CA ASN A 326 7.78 15.98 -5.96
C ASN A 326 6.92 17.22 -6.28
N MET A 327 7.30 17.97 -7.31
CA MET A 327 6.61 19.19 -7.72
C MET A 327 5.21 18.97 -8.30
N ASN A 328 4.90 17.74 -8.70
CA ASN A 328 3.57 17.37 -9.20
C ASN A 328 2.57 17.20 -8.05
N PHE A 329 3.06 17.10 -6.81
CA PHE A 329 2.21 16.81 -5.67
C PHE A 329 2.74 17.45 -4.38
N TRP A 330 2.29 18.67 -4.10
CA TRP A 330 2.48 19.34 -2.80
C TRP A 330 1.35 19.00 -1.80
N GLY A 331 0.44 18.09 -2.15
CA GLY A 331 -0.86 17.90 -1.48
C GLY A 331 -2.00 18.64 -2.16
N HIS A 332 -3.23 18.43 -1.69
CA HIS A 332 -4.45 18.81 -2.39
C HIS A 332 -5.43 19.57 -1.47
N HIS A 333 -6.17 20.50 -2.06
CA HIS A 333 -7.29 21.17 -1.40
C HIS A 333 -8.60 20.55 -1.85
N PHE A 334 -9.28 19.86 -0.95
CA PHE A 334 -10.64 19.36 -1.16
C PHE A 334 -11.63 20.42 -0.68
N PRO A 335 -12.41 21.06 -1.58
CA PRO A 335 -13.38 22.07 -1.18
C PRO A 335 -14.53 21.47 -0.37
N PHE A 336 -15.28 22.34 0.33
CA PHE A 336 -16.50 21.95 1.02
C PHE A 336 -17.48 21.30 0.03
N HIS A 337 -18.04 20.14 0.41
CA HIS A 337 -19.00 19.41 -0.41
C HIS A 337 -20.01 18.73 0.51
N ASP A 338 -21.32 18.85 0.22
CA ASP A 338 -22.41 18.15 0.93
C ASP A 338 -22.36 18.19 2.47
N GLY A 339 -21.96 19.32 3.07
CA GLY A 339 -21.87 19.44 4.53
C GLY A 339 -20.52 19.01 5.13
N HIS A 340 -19.59 18.49 4.31
CA HIS A 340 -18.24 18.14 4.75
C HIS A 340 -17.34 19.38 4.72
N PRO A 341 -16.62 19.68 5.83
CA PRO A 341 -15.69 20.80 5.88
C PRO A 341 -14.60 20.64 4.83
N GLY A 342 -14.19 21.75 4.20
CA GLY A 342 -13.05 21.77 3.30
C GLY A 342 -11.78 21.26 4.00
N MET A 343 -10.90 20.62 3.24
CA MET A 343 -9.73 19.93 3.75
C MET A 343 -8.49 20.26 2.91
N GLN A 344 -7.42 20.68 3.58
CA GLN A 344 -6.11 20.86 2.96
C GLN A 344 -5.15 19.76 3.43
N THR A 345 -4.53 19.07 2.49
CA THR A 345 -3.44 18.11 2.74
C THR A 345 -2.11 18.66 2.27
N ASP A 346 -1.03 18.15 2.86
CA ASP A 346 0.33 18.28 2.34
C ASP A 346 0.94 16.91 2.07
N ALA A 347 1.78 16.84 1.04
CA ALA A 347 2.58 15.67 0.72
C ALA A 347 4.07 16.00 0.86
N VAL A 348 4.68 15.55 1.95
CA VAL A 348 6.12 15.67 2.17
C VAL A 348 6.81 14.59 1.34
N ALA A 349 7.18 14.95 0.11
CA ALA A 349 7.53 13.98 -0.91
C ALA A 349 8.82 14.29 -1.67
N SER A 350 9.46 13.23 -2.16
CA SER A 350 10.60 13.29 -3.07
C SER A 350 10.42 12.27 -4.18
N VAL A 351 10.85 12.64 -5.38
CA VAL A 351 10.98 11.74 -6.52
C VAL A 351 12.44 11.39 -6.73
N ASN A 352 12.71 10.16 -7.13
CA ASN A 352 14.06 9.64 -7.36
C ASN A 352 14.10 8.84 -8.65
N ALA A 353 15.15 9.03 -9.45
CA ALA A 353 15.35 8.25 -10.67
C ALA A 353 15.52 6.75 -10.33
N LEU A 354 14.83 5.89 -11.08
CA LEU A 354 14.98 4.44 -10.97
C LEU A 354 15.98 3.92 -12.00
N PRO A 355 16.79 2.91 -11.66
CA PRO A 355 17.53 2.14 -12.65
C PRO A 355 16.57 1.40 -13.59
N GLN A 356 16.96 1.17 -14.84
CA GLN A 356 16.14 0.33 -15.75
C GLN A 356 16.06 -1.12 -15.25
N GLU A 357 17.09 -1.55 -14.52
CA GLU A 357 17.20 -2.84 -13.85
C GLU A 357 16.08 -3.08 -12.84
N ALA A 358 15.44 -2.02 -12.31
CA ALA A 358 14.27 -2.12 -11.44
C ALA A 358 13.09 -2.89 -12.08
N PHE A 359 13.06 -2.97 -13.42
CA PHE A 359 12.00 -3.61 -14.20
C PHE A 359 12.39 -5.00 -14.72
N THR A 360 13.66 -5.38 -14.62
CA THR A 360 14.19 -6.66 -15.12
C THR A 360 14.80 -7.54 -14.03
N GLY A 361 15.08 -6.97 -12.86
CA GLY A 361 15.68 -7.64 -11.71
C GLY A 361 15.00 -7.26 -10.39
N GLN A 362 15.41 -7.93 -9.32
CA GLN A 362 14.92 -7.70 -7.96
C GLN A 362 15.72 -6.60 -7.29
N HIS A 363 15.00 -5.65 -6.69
CA HIS A 363 15.57 -4.54 -5.92
C HIS A 363 14.89 -4.42 -4.56
N VAL A 364 15.64 -3.98 -3.55
CA VAL A 364 15.14 -3.88 -2.18
C VAL A 364 14.70 -2.44 -1.90
N TYR A 365 13.39 -2.26 -1.82
CA TYR A 365 12.74 -1.01 -1.42
C TYR A 365 12.48 -1.04 0.08
N ARG A 366 12.92 -0.02 0.80
CA ARG A 366 12.94 -0.03 2.27
C ARG A 366 12.46 1.30 2.84
N LEU A 367 11.61 1.21 3.85
CA LEU A 367 11.27 2.30 4.76
C LEU A 367 11.75 1.95 6.16
N GLU A 368 12.45 2.87 6.80
CA GLU A 368 12.68 2.87 8.24
C GLU A 368 11.97 4.08 8.85
N TRP A 369 11.23 3.82 9.92
CA TRP A 369 10.33 4.78 10.51
C TRP A 369 10.41 4.70 12.03
N LYS A 370 10.52 5.86 12.67
CA LYS A 370 10.32 6.03 14.10
C LYS A 370 9.10 6.92 14.30
N ALA A 371 8.15 6.43 15.08
CA ALA A 371 6.90 7.12 15.36
C ALA A 371 7.09 8.32 16.31
N GLY A 372 6.12 9.25 16.33
CA GLY A 372 6.01 10.26 17.38
C GLY A 372 6.74 11.59 17.13
N PRO A 373 6.79 12.47 18.15
CA PRO A 373 7.22 13.86 18.01
C PRO A 373 8.73 14.04 17.73
N ASP A 374 9.55 13.05 18.08
CA ASP A 374 11.00 12.98 17.78
C ASP A 374 11.31 11.90 16.73
N GLY A 375 10.29 11.53 15.96
CA GLY A 375 10.33 10.51 14.93
C GLY A 375 11.04 10.93 13.65
N TYR A 376 11.06 10.02 12.68
CA TYR A 376 11.57 10.27 11.33
C TYR A 376 11.08 9.20 10.35
N LEU A 377 11.24 9.47 9.07
CA LEU A 377 11.13 8.51 7.97
C LEU A 377 12.43 8.50 7.18
N LEU A 378 12.95 7.33 6.85
CA LEU A 378 14.13 7.10 6.02
C LEU A 378 13.79 6.08 4.94
N PHE A 379 13.72 6.55 3.70
CA PHE A 379 13.50 5.72 2.52
C PHE A 379 14.83 5.34 1.89
N SER A 380 14.97 4.08 1.46
CA SER A 380 16.16 3.57 0.80
C SER A 380 15.82 2.59 -0.32
N LEU A 381 16.69 2.56 -1.34
CA LEU A 381 16.68 1.61 -2.46
C LEU A 381 18.05 0.91 -2.50
N ASP A 382 18.07 -0.42 -2.41
CA ASP A 382 19.29 -1.24 -2.36
C ASP A 382 20.31 -0.76 -1.32
N GLY A 383 19.81 -0.41 -0.12
CA GLY A 383 20.62 0.11 0.98
C GLY A 383 21.11 1.54 0.79
N LYS A 384 20.80 2.20 -0.33
CA LYS A 384 21.12 3.60 -0.58
C LYS A 384 19.96 4.49 -0.20
N LYS A 385 20.23 5.52 0.59
CA LYS A 385 19.24 6.53 0.99
C LYS A 385 18.57 7.13 -0.26
N GLN A 386 17.28 7.42 -0.17
CA GLN A 386 16.49 8.11 -1.19
C GLN A 386 15.97 9.42 -0.62
N PHE A 387 15.30 9.34 0.54
CA PHE A 387 14.66 10.48 1.16
C PHE A 387 14.67 10.35 2.69
N TYR A 388 14.70 11.49 3.39
CA TYR A 388 14.65 11.53 4.86
C TYR A 388 13.77 12.68 5.33
N VAL A 389 12.79 12.34 6.15
CA VAL A 389 11.88 13.29 6.79
C VAL A 389 12.16 13.28 8.28
N ASN A 390 12.67 14.39 8.82
CA ASN A 390 12.77 14.57 10.26
C ASN A 390 11.41 15.01 10.80
N ALA A 391 11.01 14.56 11.99
CA ALA A 391 9.78 15.04 12.64
C ALA A 391 9.71 16.57 12.72
N SER A 392 10.84 17.26 12.95
CA SER A 392 10.90 18.73 13.04
C SER A 392 10.27 19.46 11.84
N VAL A 393 10.25 18.81 10.67
CA VAL A 393 9.61 19.30 9.45
C VAL A 393 8.12 19.57 9.70
N ILE A 394 7.42 18.64 10.36
CA ILE A 394 5.95 18.64 10.46
C ILE A 394 5.41 18.84 11.87
N THR A 395 6.22 18.66 12.92
CA THR A 395 5.76 18.73 14.32
C THR A 395 5.71 20.14 14.88
N GLN A 396 6.36 21.09 14.25
CA GLN A 396 6.33 22.48 14.69
C GLN A 396 4.99 23.12 14.31
N SER A 397 4.37 23.79 15.29
CA SER A 397 3.29 24.73 15.03
C SER A 397 3.81 25.89 14.17
N ARG A 398 3.03 26.33 13.19
CA ARG A 398 3.46 27.33 12.20
C ARG A 398 2.50 28.50 12.16
N GLN A 399 3.03 29.72 12.24
CA GLN A 399 2.24 30.90 11.90
C GLN A 399 1.93 30.88 10.40
N ILE A 400 0.65 31.02 10.08
CA ILE A 400 0.15 31.14 8.71
C ILE A 400 0.05 32.61 8.35
N THR A 401 0.57 32.95 7.18
CA THR A 401 0.54 34.30 6.64
C THR A 401 -0.22 34.38 5.31
N ASP A 402 -0.76 35.57 5.04
CA ASP A 402 -1.23 36.03 3.74
C ASP A 402 -0.52 37.36 3.46
N ASN A 403 0.23 37.43 2.37
CA ASN A 403 1.07 38.60 2.03
C ASN A 403 2.00 39.08 3.17
N GLY A 404 2.47 38.16 4.02
CA GLY A 404 3.29 38.44 5.19
C GLY A 404 2.53 38.83 6.46
N ASP A 405 1.22 39.08 6.37
CA ASP A 405 0.38 39.38 7.53
C ASP A 405 -0.08 38.07 8.20
N PRO A 406 0.08 37.91 9.53
CA PRO A 406 -0.39 36.73 10.23
C PRO A 406 -1.91 36.59 10.17
N ILE A 407 -2.39 35.47 9.64
CA ILE A 407 -3.83 35.16 9.59
C ILE A 407 -4.23 34.09 10.61
N GLY A 408 -3.29 33.28 11.11
CA GLY A 408 -3.51 32.36 12.23
C GLY A 408 -2.38 31.34 12.39
N THR A 409 -2.68 30.16 12.94
CA THR A 409 -1.67 29.13 13.24
C THR A 409 -2.07 27.75 12.72
N MET A 410 -1.14 27.03 12.10
CA MET A 410 -1.29 25.62 11.76
C MET A 410 -0.68 24.75 12.84
N LEU A 411 -1.49 23.83 13.36
CA LEU A 411 -1.05 22.88 14.38
C LEU A 411 0.11 22.00 13.90
N GLY A 412 0.99 21.68 14.85
CA GLY A 412 1.98 20.64 14.67
C GLY A 412 1.31 19.28 14.44
N ARG A 413 1.80 18.56 13.44
CA ARG A 413 1.46 17.15 13.20
C ARG A 413 2.40 16.24 13.98
N GLN A 414 2.28 14.94 13.80
CA GLN A 414 3.23 13.95 14.30
C GLN A 414 3.63 13.03 13.17
N ILE A 415 4.87 12.53 13.22
CA ILE A 415 5.19 11.32 12.48
C ILE A 415 4.26 10.24 13.02
N PRO A 416 3.56 9.46 12.17
CA PRO A 416 2.41 8.69 12.63
C PRO A 416 2.72 7.82 13.85
N GLU A 417 1.72 7.55 14.68
CA GLU A 417 1.81 6.57 15.78
C GLU A 417 0.71 5.50 15.66
N GLU A 418 -0.13 5.62 14.62
CA GLU A 418 -1.19 4.68 14.30
C GLU A 418 -0.60 3.30 13.97
N PRO A 419 -1.31 2.20 14.29
CA PRO A 419 -1.04 0.92 13.66
C PRO A 419 -1.35 1.04 12.17
N MET A 420 -0.38 0.73 11.32
CA MET A 420 -0.49 0.83 9.86
C MET A 420 -0.43 -0.55 9.23
N TYR A 421 -1.15 -0.76 8.13
CA TYR A 421 -1.12 -2.00 7.37
C TYR A 421 -0.46 -1.79 6.01
N ILE A 422 -0.08 -2.90 5.39
CA ILE A 422 0.68 -2.93 4.14
C ILE A 422 -0.27 -3.00 2.95
N ILE A 423 0.02 -2.24 1.90
CA ILE A 423 -0.69 -2.29 0.63
C ILE A 423 0.31 -2.45 -0.51
N LEU A 424 0.00 -3.37 -1.40
CA LEU A 424 0.70 -3.63 -2.66
C LEU A 424 -0.32 -3.53 -3.77
N ASN A 425 -0.07 -2.77 -4.83
CA ASN A 425 -0.98 -2.72 -5.98
C ASN A 425 -0.28 -2.33 -7.27
N VAL A 426 -1.00 -2.54 -8.37
CA VAL A 426 -0.70 -1.87 -9.64
C VAL A 426 -1.93 -1.07 -10.04
N ASP A 427 -1.78 0.23 -10.13
CA ASP A 427 -2.80 1.13 -10.65
C ASP A 427 -2.52 1.55 -12.10
N MET A 428 -3.56 2.10 -12.71
CA MET A 428 -3.49 2.76 -14.00
C MET A 428 -4.40 3.97 -13.95
N SER A 429 -3.86 5.17 -14.17
CA SER A 429 -4.58 6.43 -13.98
C SER A 429 -4.23 7.40 -15.09
N MET A 430 -5.23 8.16 -15.55
CA MET A 430 -4.98 9.28 -16.47
C MET A 430 -4.24 10.45 -15.80
N ASN A 431 -4.26 10.53 -14.46
CA ASN A 431 -3.59 11.58 -13.68
C ASN A 431 -2.13 11.23 -13.32
N TRP A 432 -1.72 9.97 -13.46
CA TRP A 432 -0.38 9.52 -13.07
C TRP A 432 0.19 8.50 -14.05
N GLY A 433 1.34 8.82 -14.64
CA GLY A 433 2.05 7.93 -15.56
C GLY A 433 1.39 7.79 -16.94
N TRP A 434 0.27 8.47 -17.18
CA TRP A 434 -0.36 8.63 -18.50
C TRP A 434 0.34 9.74 -19.29
N GLN A 435 0.64 9.48 -20.56
CA GLN A 435 1.17 10.52 -21.44
C GLN A 435 0.04 11.35 -22.05
N ASP A 436 0.33 12.61 -22.33
CA ASP A 436 -0.61 13.55 -22.95
C ASP A 436 -1.21 12.96 -24.23
N CYS A 437 -2.54 12.85 -24.24
CA CYS A 437 -3.33 12.26 -25.29
C CYS A 437 -4.11 13.29 -26.12
N GLU A 438 -3.93 14.60 -25.89
CA GLU A 438 -4.59 15.67 -26.66
C GLU A 438 -3.86 16.01 -27.97
N HIS A 439 -3.39 14.99 -28.70
CA HIS A 439 -2.69 15.18 -29.97
C HIS A 439 -3.63 14.97 -31.16
N GLY A 440 -4.12 16.09 -31.72
CA GLY A 440 -4.78 16.11 -33.03
C GLY A 440 -6.21 15.54 -33.04
N ARG A 441 -6.46 14.54 -33.90
CA ARG A 441 -7.81 13.95 -34.12
C ARG A 441 -8.12 12.78 -33.19
N CYS A 442 -7.15 12.33 -32.41
CA CYS A 442 -7.35 11.24 -31.47
C CYS A 442 -7.71 11.84 -30.12
N GLY A 443 -8.95 11.67 -29.68
CA GLY A 443 -9.30 12.01 -28.31
C GLY A 443 -8.49 11.18 -27.31
N CYS A 444 -8.58 11.54 -26.04
CA CYS A 444 -7.98 10.77 -24.95
C CYS A 444 -8.63 9.39 -24.80
N CYS A 445 -8.07 8.40 -25.51
CA CYS A 445 -8.45 7.01 -25.36
C CYS A 445 -7.46 6.24 -24.49
N SER A 446 -7.98 5.26 -23.76
CA SER A 446 -7.24 4.44 -22.83
C SER A 446 -7.50 2.95 -23.00
N ASP A 447 -8.01 2.52 -24.15
CA ASP A 447 -8.51 1.16 -24.32
C ASP A 447 -7.70 0.35 -25.35
N CYS A 448 -7.01 -0.69 -24.89
CA CYS A 448 -6.23 -1.58 -25.74
C CYS A 448 -7.06 -2.42 -26.71
N ASN A 449 -8.35 -2.60 -26.45
CA ASN A 449 -9.23 -3.41 -27.27
C ASN A 449 -9.93 -2.61 -28.37
N ARG A 450 -9.75 -1.28 -28.41
CA ARG A 450 -10.27 -0.44 -29.49
C ARG A 450 -9.16 -0.04 -30.45
N LYS A 451 -9.28 -0.49 -31.71
CA LYS A 451 -8.33 -0.16 -32.78
C LYS A 451 -8.16 1.34 -33.01
N GLU A 452 -9.25 2.09 -32.86
CA GLU A 452 -9.26 3.56 -32.93
C GLU A 452 -8.25 4.20 -31.97
N CYS A 453 -7.93 3.51 -30.88
CA CYS A 453 -7.02 3.97 -29.83
C CYS A 453 -5.59 3.49 -30.08
N THR A 454 -5.41 2.23 -30.50
CA THR A 454 -4.09 1.65 -30.73
C THR A 454 -3.48 2.04 -32.08
N ASP A 455 -4.30 2.35 -33.08
CA ASP A 455 -3.87 2.71 -34.44
C ASP A 455 -3.82 4.24 -34.66
N CYS A 456 -4.10 5.02 -33.62
CA CYS A 456 -4.08 6.47 -33.70
C CYS A 456 -2.67 7.01 -34.06
N GLU A 457 -2.59 7.71 -35.20
CA GLU A 457 -1.42 8.52 -35.59
C GLU A 457 -1.30 9.74 -34.66
N GLY A 458 -0.54 9.59 -33.57
CA GLY A 458 -0.31 10.65 -32.57
C GLY A 458 -0.11 10.14 -31.15
N VAL A 459 -0.53 8.91 -30.85
CA VAL A 459 -0.46 8.31 -29.50
C VAL A 459 0.28 6.96 -29.54
N PRO A 460 1.54 6.90 -30.06
CA PRO A 460 2.27 5.63 -30.24
C PRO A 460 2.55 4.89 -28.93
N TRP A 461 2.53 5.60 -27.80
CA TRP A 461 2.79 5.03 -26.49
C TRP A 461 1.69 4.07 -26.03
N LEU A 462 0.41 4.30 -26.37
CA LEU A 462 -0.70 3.44 -25.95
C LEU A 462 -0.58 2.06 -26.58
N LYS A 463 -0.27 2.00 -27.88
CA LYS A 463 0.03 0.73 -28.55
C LYS A 463 1.17 -0.02 -27.83
N GLY A 464 2.23 0.69 -27.46
CA GLY A 464 3.36 0.11 -26.71
C GLY A 464 2.99 -0.36 -25.29
N LEU A 465 2.01 0.29 -24.64
CA LEU A 465 1.44 -0.16 -23.36
C LEU A 465 0.63 -1.45 -23.58
N CYS A 466 -0.17 -1.52 -24.65
CA CYS A 466 -0.97 -2.69 -24.96
C CYS A 466 -0.12 -3.91 -25.31
N GLU A 467 0.97 -3.71 -26.06
CA GLU A 467 1.90 -4.78 -26.46
C GLU A 467 2.69 -5.39 -25.29
N GLN A 468 2.74 -4.75 -24.12
CA GLN A 468 3.41 -5.30 -22.93
C GLN A 468 2.49 -6.07 -21.98
N PHE A 469 1.19 -6.17 -22.26
CA PHE A 469 0.29 -6.99 -21.45
C PHE A 469 0.32 -8.47 -21.88
N PRO A 470 0.19 -9.43 -20.95
CA PRO A 470 0.14 -9.24 -19.49
C PRO A 470 1.49 -8.80 -18.92
N SER A 471 1.46 -8.06 -17.80
CA SER A 471 2.64 -7.50 -17.15
C SER A 471 2.68 -7.85 -15.66
N ASP A 472 3.79 -8.44 -15.19
CA ASP A 472 3.91 -9.00 -13.85
C ASP A 472 4.80 -8.14 -12.93
N TYR A 473 4.23 -7.72 -11.80
CA TYR A 473 4.96 -7.17 -10.66
C TYR A 473 5.35 -8.34 -9.74
N ASN A 474 6.63 -8.69 -9.69
CA ASN A 474 7.10 -9.90 -9.01
C ASN A 474 7.80 -9.57 -7.70
N ILE A 475 7.21 -9.98 -6.59
CA ILE A 475 7.69 -9.72 -5.23
C ILE A 475 8.26 -11.00 -4.65
N GLU A 476 9.53 -10.97 -4.28
CA GLU A 476 10.24 -12.10 -3.70
C GLU A 476 9.97 -12.22 -2.20
N TYR A 477 9.97 -11.10 -1.47
CA TYR A 477 9.60 -11.12 -0.07
C TYR A 477 9.07 -9.77 0.41
N VAL A 478 8.31 -9.79 1.50
CA VAL A 478 8.03 -8.63 2.35
C VAL A 478 8.46 -8.97 3.77
N ARG A 479 9.25 -8.10 4.41
CA ARG A 479 9.78 -8.32 5.77
C ARG A 479 9.64 -7.06 6.62
N VAL A 480 9.28 -7.25 7.88
CA VAL A 480 9.20 -6.19 8.89
C VAL A 480 10.11 -6.53 10.07
N TYR A 481 10.90 -5.54 10.48
CA TYR A 481 11.76 -5.61 11.65
C TYR A 481 11.39 -4.50 12.63
N GLN A 482 11.50 -4.77 13.92
CA GLN A 482 11.34 -3.76 14.96
C GLN A 482 12.57 -3.72 15.86
N ARG A 483 12.76 -2.60 16.55
CA ARG A 483 13.83 -2.50 17.55
C ARG A 483 13.59 -3.55 18.62
N LYS A 484 14.66 -4.24 19.02
CA LYS A 484 14.58 -5.36 19.96
C LYS A 484 13.88 -4.92 21.26
N GLY A 485 12.78 -5.61 21.61
CA GLY A 485 12.00 -5.31 22.80
C GLY A 485 10.96 -4.19 22.67
N ALA A 486 10.78 -3.63 21.46
CA ALA A 486 9.77 -2.61 21.14
C ALA A 486 8.74 -3.13 20.13
N LYS A 487 8.34 -4.41 20.26
CA LYS A 487 7.41 -5.05 19.33
C LYS A 487 6.02 -4.41 19.40
N ARG A 488 5.52 -3.91 18.27
CA ARG A 488 4.18 -3.32 18.08
C ARG A 488 3.60 -3.81 16.74
N THR A 489 3.04 -5.02 16.74
CA THR A 489 2.54 -5.73 15.53
C THR A 489 1.04 -6.04 15.60
N GLU A 490 0.27 -5.18 16.27
CA GLU A 490 -1.16 -5.36 16.45
C GLU A 490 -1.94 -4.27 15.72
N CYS A 491 -3.11 -4.62 15.19
CA CYS A 491 -4.02 -3.66 14.57
C CYS A 491 -4.84 -2.86 15.59
N ASN A 492 -5.02 -3.38 16.81
CA ASN A 492 -5.81 -2.77 17.89
C ASN A 492 -4.98 -2.66 19.20
N PRO A 493 -3.82 -1.99 19.20
CA PRO A 493 -3.01 -1.87 20.40
C PRO A 493 -3.70 -0.96 21.43
N LYS A 494 -3.45 -1.19 22.72
CA LYS A 494 -4.14 -0.48 23.83
C LYS A 494 -3.97 1.04 23.80
N ASP A 495 -2.80 1.51 23.38
CA ASP A 495 -2.46 2.92 23.25
C ASP A 495 -3.05 3.56 21.99
N TYR A 496 -3.38 2.77 20.96
CA TYR A 496 -3.96 3.21 19.69
C TYR A 496 -5.12 2.28 19.24
N PRO A 497 -6.21 2.15 20.01
CA PRO A 497 -7.27 1.20 19.69
C PRO A 497 -8.00 1.57 18.39
N THR A 498 -8.42 0.57 17.62
CA THR A 498 -9.15 0.73 16.34
C THR A 498 -10.39 -0.17 16.24
N GLU A 499 -10.41 -1.31 16.93
CA GLU A 499 -11.42 -2.36 16.73
C GLU A 499 -12.84 -1.83 16.96
N GLY A 500 -13.10 -1.19 18.12
CA GLY A 500 -14.44 -0.69 18.44
C GLY A 500 -14.94 0.38 17.47
N TRP A 501 -14.03 1.21 16.93
CA TRP A 501 -14.37 2.22 15.91
C TRP A 501 -14.72 1.57 14.56
N ILE A 502 -13.95 0.58 14.12
CA ILE A 502 -14.19 -0.13 12.87
C ILE A 502 -15.52 -0.90 12.96
N GLU A 503 -15.74 -1.62 14.06
CA GLU A 503 -16.97 -2.41 14.27
C GLU A 503 -18.23 -1.53 14.30
N SER A 504 -18.19 -0.37 14.97
CA SER A 504 -19.33 0.55 14.99
C SER A 504 -19.61 1.20 13.62
N HIS A 505 -18.66 1.15 12.69
CA HIS A 505 -18.74 1.76 11.36
C HIS A 505 -18.57 0.74 10.23
N LYS A 506 -18.81 -0.54 10.49
CA LYS A 506 -18.50 -1.68 9.61
C LYS A 506 -18.81 -1.46 8.12
N LYS A 507 -19.99 -0.90 7.81
CA LYS A 507 -20.45 -0.62 6.43
C LYS A 507 -19.50 0.30 5.65
N LYS A 508 -18.80 1.23 6.31
CA LYS A 508 -17.87 2.16 5.67
C LYS A 508 -16.58 1.49 5.21
N TYR A 509 -16.27 0.32 5.78
CA TYR A 509 -15.10 -0.48 5.45
C TYR A 509 -15.40 -1.56 4.41
N GLN A 510 -16.66 -1.76 4.01
CA GLN A 510 -17.05 -2.74 3.00
C GLN A 510 -16.81 -2.17 1.59
N LEU A 511 -16.23 -2.97 0.70
CA LEU A 511 -16.21 -2.66 -0.73
C LEU A 511 -17.58 -2.96 -1.34
N PRO A 512 -17.93 -2.34 -2.49
CA PRO A 512 -19.28 -2.49 -3.07
C PRO A 512 -19.71 -3.94 -3.33
N THR A 513 -18.77 -4.83 -3.62
CA THR A 513 -19.01 -6.26 -3.90
C THR A 513 -18.97 -7.14 -2.65
N GLN A 514 -18.77 -6.57 -1.46
CA GLN A 514 -18.58 -7.33 -0.23
C GLN A 514 -19.81 -7.30 0.67
N ALA A 515 -20.16 -8.48 1.23
CA ALA A 515 -21.16 -8.58 2.29
C ALA A 515 -20.60 -8.22 3.68
N GLU A 516 -19.28 -8.38 3.87
CA GLU A 516 -18.57 -8.09 5.11
C GLU A 516 -17.18 -7.48 4.81
N PRO A 517 -16.60 -6.62 5.68
CA PRO A 517 -15.32 -5.99 5.38
C PRO A 517 -14.19 -6.98 5.15
N LEU A 518 -14.20 -8.09 5.91
CA LEU A 518 -13.20 -9.13 5.81
C LEU A 518 -13.81 -10.48 6.17
N ARG A 519 -13.55 -11.49 5.34
CA ARG A 519 -13.98 -12.86 5.63
C ARG A 519 -13.01 -13.57 6.57
N PRO A 520 -13.51 -14.44 7.44
CA PRO A 520 -12.65 -15.34 8.20
C PRO A 520 -11.91 -16.29 7.25
N VAL A 521 -10.70 -16.68 7.64
CA VAL A 521 -9.90 -17.68 6.92
C VAL A 521 -10.07 -19.03 7.61
N PHE A 522 -10.50 -20.04 6.86
CA PHE A 522 -10.75 -21.38 7.36
C PHE A 522 -9.68 -22.37 6.90
N ALA A 523 -9.43 -23.37 7.74
CA ALA A 523 -8.45 -24.41 7.49
C ALA A 523 -9.04 -25.56 6.64
N GLY A 524 -9.17 -25.32 5.34
CA GLY A 524 -9.67 -26.28 4.36
C GLY A 524 -10.99 -25.85 3.72
N GLY A 525 -11.66 -26.77 3.03
CA GLY A 525 -12.95 -26.50 2.37
C GLY A 525 -12.91 -26.50 0.85
N LEU A 526 -11.73 -26.52 0.21
CA LEU A 526 -11.64 -26.69 -1.24
C LEU A 526 -12.12 -28.09 -1.65
N HIS A 527 -12.92 -28.18 -2.72
CA HIS A 527 -13.26 -29.46 -3.31
C HIS A 527 -12.02 -30.14 -3.91
N CYS A 528 -11.82 -31.41 -3.59
CA CYS A 528 -10.63 -32.16 -3.99
C CYS A 528 -10.97 -33.59 -4.43
N THR A 529 -10.04 -34.17 -5.17
CA THR A 529 -10.03 -35.58 -5.59
C THR A 529 -8.78 -36.32 -5.11
N SER A 530 -7.74 -35.57 -4.68
CA SER A 530 -6.48 -36.11 -4.16
C SER A 530 -5.84 -35.16 -3.14
N ASP A 531 -4.98 -35.70 -2.28
CA ASP A 531 -4.23 -34.93 -1.26
C ASP A 531 -3.35 -33.84 -1.87
N SER A 532 -2.88 -34.02 -3.11
CA SER A 532 -2.05 -33.02 -3.80
C SER A 532 -2.76 -31.69 -4.02
N GLN A 533 -4.10 -31.68 -4.08
CA GLN A 533 -4.92 -30.47 -4.18
C GLN A 533 -5.09 -29.76 -2.83
N CYS A 534 -4.70 -30.41 -1.73
CA CYS A 534 -4.81 -29.94 -0.34
C CYS A 534 -3.43 -29.69 0.28
N GLY A 535 -2.50 -29.19 -0.52
CA GLY A 535 -1.12 -28.94 -0.11
C GLY A 535 -0.27 -30.20 0.08
N GLY A 536 -0.79 -31.37 -0.31
CA GLY A 536 -0.11 -32.66 -0.20
C GLY A 536 0.02 -33.14 1.25
N ALA A 537 0.58 -34.35 1.40
CA ALA A 537 0.69 -35.03 2.70
C ALA A 537 1.46 -34.23 3.78
N SER A 538 2.19 -33.17 3.43
CA SER A 538 2.86 -32.27 4.38
C SER A 538 1.92 -31.24 5.00
N ARG A 539 0.87 -30.79 4.31
CA ARG A 539 0.04 -29.63 4.70
C ARG A 539 -1.43 -29.95 4.91
N GLY A 540 -1.97 -30.94 4.21
CA GLY A 540 -3.37 -31.31 4.30
C GLY A 540 -3.68 -32.65 3.63
N SER A 541 -4.96 -33.01 3.60
CA SER A 541 -5.44 -34.24 2.98
C SER A 541 -6.81 -34.03 2.38
N CYS A 542 -7.14 -34.79 1.35
CA CYS A 542 -8.45 -34.81 0.73
C CYS A 542 -9.33 -35.84 1.42
N THR A 543 -10.19 -35.37 2.32
CA THR A 543 -11.08 -36.23 3.09
C THR A 543 -12.51 -36.02 2.62
N ARG A 544 -13.13 -37.09 2.09
CA ARG A 544 -14.51 -37.08 1.56
C ARG A 544 -14.74 -36.00 0.49
N GLY A 545 -13.74 -35.77 -0.36
CA GLY A 545 -13.82 -34.80 -1.46
C GLY A 545 -13.62 -33.34 -1.04
N ILE A 546 -13.20 -33.08 0.21
CA ILE A 546 -12.93 -31.75 0.74
C ILE A 546 -11.52 -31.71 1.36
N CYS A 547 -10.78 -30.62 1.14
CA CYS A 547 -9.50 -30.42 1.77
C CYS A 547 -9.64 -30.19 3.27
N GLN A 548 -8.84 -30.93 4.05
CA GLN A 548 -8.68 -30.77 5.48
C GLN A 548 -7.21 -30.45 5.78
N CYS A 549 -6.95 -29.30 6.38
CA CYS A 549 -5.59 -28.87 6.67
C CYS A 549 -5.07 -29.47 7.97
N LYS A 550 -3.75 -29.64 8.04
CA LYS A 550 -3.05 -29.91 9.29
C LYS A 550 -2.98 -28.67 10.16
N ASP A 551 -2.72 -28.85 11.45
CA ASP A 551 -2.83 -27.80 12.46
C ASP A 551 -2.04 -26.50 12.16
N SER A 552 -0.89 -26.58 11.48
CA SER A 552 -0.08 -25.41 11.14
C SER A 552 -0.46 -24.72 9.81
N TRP A 553 -1.44 -25.24 9.08
CA TRP A 553 -1.82 -24.77 7.74
C TRP A 553 -3.29 -24.37 7.69
N THR A 554 -3.61 -23.42 6.80
CA THR A 554 -4.96 -22.91 6.58
C THR A 554 -5.19 -22.51 5.12
N GLY A 555 -6.32 -21.87 4.87
CA GLY A 555 -6.85 -21.57 3.54
C GLY A 555 -7.55 -22.78 2.92
N PRO A 556 -8.37 -22.58 1.87
CA PRO A 556 -9.15 -23.64 1.26
C PRO A 556 -8.33 -24.85 0.82
N ALA A 557 -7.13 -24.60 0.28
CA ALA A 557 -6.22 -25.60 -0.27
C ALA A 557 -5.07 -25.99 0.68
N CYS A 558 -5.04 -25.49 1.92
CA CYS A 558 -3.96 -25.76 2.89
C CYS A 558 -2.58 -25.30 2.41
N LEU A 559 -2.51 -24.15 1.72
CA LEU A 559 -1.29 -23.62 1.11
C LEU A 559 -0.69 -22.45 1.88
N THR A 560 -1.29 -22.00 2.98
CA THR A 560 -0.81 -20.85 3.75
C THR A 560 -0.63 -21.22 5.23
N PRO A 561 0.46 -20.80 5.90
CA PRO A 561 0.65 -21.05 7.33
C PRO A 561 -0.44 -20.38 8.19
N LYS A 562 -0.85 -21.01 9.29
CA LYS A 562 -1.75 -20.39 10.27
C LYS A 562 -1.05 -19.26 11.02
N VAL A 563 -1.65 -18.07 10.96
CA VAL A 563 -1.22 -16.88 11.71
C VAL A 563 -2.43 -16.03 12.12
N GLY A 564 -2.26 -15.12 13.06
CA GLY A 564 -3.28 -14.17 13.48
C GLY A 564 -4.54 -14.85 13.98
N ASN A 565 -5.69 -14.34 13.53
CA ASN A 565 -6.99 -14.86 13.93
C ASN A 565 -7.24 -16.30 13.46
N SER A 566 -6.55 -16.80 12.44
CA SER A 566 -6.72 -18.18 11.97
C SER A 566 -6.26 -19.24 12.98
N LEU A 567 -5.45 -18.87 13.98
CA LEU A 567 -5.05 -19.76 15.08
C LEU A 567 -6.21 -20.11 16.04
N LYS A 568 -7.30 -19.33 16.03
CA LYS A 568 -8.39 -19.42 17.02
C LYS A 568 -9.66 -20.12 16.48
N CYS A 569 -9.68 -20.54 15.22
CA CYS A 569 -10.89 -21.00 14.51
C CYS A 569 -11.20 -22.51 14.60
N LYS A 570 -10.38 -23.32 15.30
CA LYS A 570 -10.45 -24.80 15.26
C LYS A 570 -11.85 -25.40 15.54
N PRO A 571 -12.63 -24.94 16.54
CA PRO A 571 -13.95 -25.51 16.80
C PRO A 571 -14.98 -25.28 15.67
N LEU A 572 -14.91 -24.13 14.98
CA LEU A 572 -15.77 -23.88 13.82
C LEU A 572 -15.26 -24.64 12.59
N GLU A 573 -13.94 -24.72 12.39
CA GLU A 573 -13.31 -25.50 11.33
C GLU A 573 -13.72 -26.97 11.39
N ASP A 574 -13.67 -27.59 12.58
CA ASP A 574 -14.07 -28.98 12.80
C ASP A 574 -15.56 -29.20 12.49
N SER A 575 -16.41 -28.19 12.74
CA SER A 575 -17.84 -28.24 12.43
C SER A 575 -18.11 -28.07 10.93
N LEU A 576 -17.49 -27.11 10.25
CA LEU A 576 -17.68 -26.84 8.82
C LEU A 576 -17.10 -27.95 7.93
N VAL A 577 -15.88 -28.41 8.22
CA VAL A 577 -15.19 -29.43 7.42
C VAL A 577 -15.66 -30.84 7.78
N GLY A 578 -16.07 -31.07 9.04
CA GLY A 578 -16.57 -32.35 9.52
C GLY A 578 -18.06 -32.62 9.28
N GLY A 579 -18.83 -31.62 8.83
CA GLY A 579 -20.29 -31.72 8.66
C GLY A 579 -21.09 -31.65 9.97
N GLY A 580 -20.53 -31.00 11.00
CA GLY A 580 -21.21 -30.70 12.26
C GLY A 580 -22.14 -29.48 12.18
N ASN A 581 -23.14 -29.42 13.06
CA ASN A 581 -24.10 -28.31 13.11
C ASN A 581 -23.40 -26.99 13.50
N CYS A 582 -23.32 -26.05 12.56
CA CYS A 582 -22.65 -24.75 12.73
C CYS A 582 -23.55 -23.65 13.28
N VAL A 583 -23.02 -22.89 14.23
CA VAL A 583 -23.72 -21.77 14.86
C VAL A 583 -22.79 -20.57 14.97
N ALA A 584 -23.27 -19.39 14.55
CA ALA A 584 -22.82 -18.13 15.15
C ALA A 584 -23.97 -17.09 15.25
N GLU A 585 -24.12 -16.42 16.39
CA GLU A 585 -25.06 -15.29 16.61
C GLU A 585 -24.38 -13.90 16.50
N SER A 586 -23.09 -13.83 16.13
CA SER A 586 -22.39 -12.59 15.75
C SER A 586 -21.07 -12.90 15.01
N SER A 587 -20.72 -12.10 13.98
CA SER A 587 -19.52 -12.26 13.15
C SER A 587 -18.20 -12.07 13.90
N THR A 588 -18.27 -11.45 15.08
CA THR A 588 -17.10 -11.16 15.91
C THR A 588 -16.49 -12.43 16.46
N ASP A 589 -17.15 -13.59 16.38
CA ASP A 589 -16.80 -14.77 17.18
C ASP A 589 -16.10 -15.94 16.41
N CYS A 590 -15.96 -15.83 15.08
CA CYS A 590 -14.70 -16.26 14.44
C CYS A 590 -13.59 -15.23 14.61
N GLY A 591 -13.88 -14.24 15.47
CA GLY A 591 -13.01 -13.80 16.55
C GLY A 591 -13.54 -13.94 18.01
N LYS A 592 -14.12 -15.07 18.52
CA LYS A 592 -14.73 -15.35 19.90
C LYS A 592 -15.84 -16.48 20.13
N ALA A 593 -15.91 -17.59 19.42
CA ALA A 593 -17.01 -18.60 19.38
C ALA A 593 -17.68 -19.09 20.69
N HIS A 594 -19.03 -19.16 20.76
CA HIS A 594 -19.88 -20.20 21.44
C HIS A 594 -21.43 -20.15 21.09
N GLY A 595 -21.98 -21.07 20.26
CA GLY A 595 -23.29 -21.79 20.48
C GLY A 595 -24.65 -21.40 19.83
N TYR A 596 -25.32 -22.36 19.11
CA TYR A 596 -26.71 -22.52 18.49
C TYR A 596 -27.32 -21.73 17.25
N GLY A 597 -27.32 -22.29 16.03
CA GLY A 597 -27.63 -21.66 14.72
C GLY A 597 -27.56 -22.63 13.52
N TRP A 598 -28.01 -22.22 12.33
CA TRP A 598 -28.18 -23.06 11.12
C TRP A 598 -27.36 -22.50 9.95
N CYS A 599 -26.96 -23.35 8.98
CA CYS A 599 -26.36 -22.89 7.72
C CYS A 599 -27.29 -21.91 7.00
N VAL A 600 -26.95 -20.62 7.03
CA VAL A 600 -27.69 -19.58 6.29
C VAL A 600 -27.09 -19.52 4.90
N GLY A 601 -27.87 -19.89 3.89
CA GLY A 601 -27.53 -19.52 2.51
C GLY A 601 -27.48 -18.00 2.45
N LEU A 602 -26.28 -17.43 2.25
CA LEU A 602 -26.11 -16.00 2.03
C LEU A 602 -26.65 -15.69 0.64
N ARG A 603 -27.95 -15.41 0.57
CA ARG A 603 -28.54 -14.87 -0.64
C ARG A 603 -28.04 -13.43 -0.75
N THR A 604 -27.00 -13.22 -1.56
CA THR A 604 -26.60 -11.86 -1.94
C THR A 604 -27.85 -11.16 -2.46
N PRO A 605 -28.27 -10.03 -1.86
CA PRO A 605 -29.39 -9.27 -2.35
C PRO A 605 -29.24 -9.06 -3.86
N TRP A 606 -30.33 -9.23 -4.60
CA TRP A 606 -30.32 -9.13 -6.06
C TRP A 606 -29.82 -7.78 -6.56
N TRP A 607 -29.84 -6.74 -5.71
CA TRP A 607 -29.38 -5.37 -5.97
C TRP A 607 -27.93 -5.11 -5.56
N MET A 608 -27.23 -6.08 -4.95
CA MET A 608 -25.83 -5.88 -4.56
C MET A 608 -24.96 -5.69 -5.80
N PRO A 609 -24.01 -4.73 -5.76
CA PRO A 609 -23.05 -4.58 -6.84
C PRO A 609 -22.28 -5.87 -7.11
N SER A 610 -22.07 -6.16 -8.39
CA SER A 610 -21.29 -7.31 -8.85
C SER A 610 -20.27 -6.88 -9.88
N GLN A 611 -19.05 -7.37 -9.76
CA GLN A 611 -18.03 -7.20 -10.77
C GLN A 611 -17.96 -8.45 -11.64
N GLU A 612 -17.81 -8.26 -12.94
CA GLU A 612 -17.61 -9.31 -13.92
C GLU A 612 -16.40 -8.98 -14.78
N ARG A 613 -15.68 -10.01 -15.23
CA ARG A 613 -14.59 -9.91 -16.19
C ARG A 613 -14.95 -10.63 -17.47
N LYS A 614 -14.46 -10.11 -18.59
CA LYS A 614 -14.68 -10.68 -19.92
C LYS A 614 -13.66 -11.80 -20.19
N VAL A 615 -14.14 -13.00 -20.52
CA VAL A 615 -13.29 -14.19 -20.80
C VAL A 615 -13.45 -14.72 -22.24
N GLY A 616 -14.18 -14.00 -23.09
CA GLY A 616 -14.41 -14.30 -24.50
C GLY A 616 -15.20 -13.16 -25.16
N GLU A 617 -15.45 -13.22 -26.47
CA GLU A 617 -16.12 -12.13 -27.20
C GLU A 617 -17.47 -11.72 -26.58
N ASP A 618 -18.25 -12.69 -26.11
CA ASP A 618 -19.58 -12.48 -25.51
C ASP A 618 -19.76 -13.15 -24.14
N THR A 619 -18.66 -13.52 -23.47
CA THR A 619 -18.73 -14.24 -22.17
C THR A 619 -18.16 -13.41 -21.04
N TRP A 620 -19.00 -13.18 -20.04
CA TRP A 620 -18.65 -12.53 -18.78
C TRP A 620 -18.73 -13.55 -17.65
N VAL A 621 -17.75 -13.54 -16.77
CA VAL A 621 -17.74 -14.34 -15.55
C VAL A 621 -17.57 -13.41 -14.35
N LYS A 622 -18.11 -13.79 -13.19
CA LYS A 622 -17.94 -13.02 -11.97
C LYS A 622 -16.45 -12.84 -11.66
N ALA A 623 -16.02 -11.59 -11.50
CA ALA A 623 -14.69 -11.24 -11.06
C ALA A 623 -14.73 -11.12 -9.53
N GLY A 624 -14.13 -12.09 -8.84
CA GLY A 624 -13.91 -12.02 -7.40
C GLY A 624 -15.12 -11.62 -6.55
N GLY A 625 -14.89 -11.03 -5.37
CA GLY A 625 -15.93 -10.28 -4.67
C GLY A 625 -17.01 -11.16 -4.03
N GLY A 626 -16.62 -12.32 -3.51
CA GLY A 626 -17.34 -12.94 -2.41
C GLY A 626 -18.80 -13.34 -2.66
N ALA A 627 -18.99 -14.45 -3.36
CA ALA A 627 -19.92 -15.56 -3.04
C ALA A 627 -19.91 -16.55 -4.21
N PRO A 628 -19.87 -17.87 -3.98
CA PRO A 628 -20.62 -18.80 -4.84
C PRO A 628 -22.13 -18.61 -4.63
#